data_AF-A0A6C0KDP3-F1
#
_entry.id   AF-A0A6C0KDP3-F1
#
_cell.length_a   1.000
_cell.length_b   1.000
_cell.length_c   1.000
_cell.angle_alpha   90.00
_cell.angle_beta   90.00
_cell.angle_gamma   90.00
#
_symmetry.space_group_name_H-M   'P 1'
#
loop_
_entity.id
_entity.type
_entity.pdbx_description
1 polymer ?
#
loop_
_entity_poly.entity_id
_entity_poly.type
_entity_poly.pdbx_seq_one_letter_code
_entity_poly.pdbx_strand_id
1 'polypeptide(L)'
;MPDKKKLLKYKKEQQEVLEKLLNILNYNNDYTFYLYDLDNKMELQGSIIGLSNDIKKYYPASSCIGVNNQKCKRPYLSIIRYILKFHNKELYVMDFTMNVENGETTRTKKYKII
;
A
#
# COMPACT_ATOMS: atom_id res chain seq x y z
N MET A 1 -11.66 -3.59 -19.83
CA MET A 1 -12.08 -2.34 -19.13
C MET A 1 -12.30 -2.67 -17.66
N PRO A 2 -11.93 -1.79 -16.71
CA PRO A 2 -12.27 -2.00 -15.30
C PRO A 2 -13.79 -2.10 -15.15
N ASP A 3 -14.23 -3.01 -14.30
CA ASP A 3 -15.63 -3.38 -14.12
C ASP A 3 -16.40 -2.22 -13.47
N LYS A 4 -16.94 -1.32 -14.31
CA LYS A 4 -17.61 -0.06 -13.87
C LYS A 4 -18.72 -0.29 -12.84
N LYS A 5 -19.30 -1.50 -12.80
CA LYS A 5 -20.35 -1.89 -11.84
C LYS A 5 -19.86 -1.84 -10.39
N LYS A 6 -18.63 -2.28 -10.10
CA LYS A 6 -18.08 -2.26 -8.73
C LYS A 6 -17.76 -0.86 -8.25
N LEU A 7 -17.29 0.02 -9.16
CA LEU A 7 -16.93 1.41 -8.86
C LEU A 7 -18.10 2.21 -8.28
N LEU A 8 -19.31 2.03 -8.81
CA LEU A 8 -20.50 2.74 -8.33
C LEU A 8 -21.15 2.07 -7.11
N LYS A 9 -21.11 0.73 -7.04
CA LYS A 9 -21.81 -0.04 -6.02
C LYS A 9 -21.14 0.00 -4.64
N TYR A 10 -19.81 -0.02 -4.60
CA TYR A 10 -19.05 -0.23 -3.36
C TYR A 10 -18.24 1.00 -2.93
N LYS A 11 -18.69 2.22 -3.25
CA LYS A 11 -17.94 3.44 -2.94
C LYS A 11 -17.60 3.58 -1.45
N LYS A 12 -18.55 3.23 -0.58
CA LYS A 12 -18.36 3.33 0.87
C LYS A 12 -17.30 2.33 1.36
N GLU A 13 -17.40 1.08 0.94
CA GLU A 13 -16.46 0.02 1.31
C GLU A 13 -15.07 0.27 0.72
N GLN A 14 -15.00 0.85 -0.49
CA GLN A 14 -13.73 1.29 -1.08
C GLN A 14 -13.08 2.39 -0.22
N GLN A 15 -13.85 3.36 0.24
CA GLN A 15 -13.38 4.40 1.16
C GLN A 15 -12.90 3.80 2.49
N GLU A 16 -13.64 2.87 3.09
CA GLU A 16 -13.24 2.18 4.32
C GLU A 16 -11.92 1.40 4.14
N VAL A 17 -11.73 0.73 3.00
CA VAL A 17 -10.46 0.04 2.68
C VAL A 17 -9.30 1.03 2.53
N LEU A 18 -9.54 2.19 1.92
CA LEU A 18 -8.53 3.26 1.83
C LEU A 18 -8.15 3.76 3.21
N GLU A 19 -9.12 4.04 4.08
CA GLU A 19 -8.87 4.54 5.44
C GLU A 19 -8.09 3.52 6.27
N LYS A 20 -8.45 2.24 6.20
CA LYS A 20 -7.67 1.16 6.83
C LYS A 20 -6.23 1.15 6.35
N LEU A 21 -6.01 1.26 5.04
CA LEU A 21 -4.67 1.32 4.46
C LEU A 21 -3.89 2.54 4.96
N LEU A 22 -4.50 3.72 4.95
CA LEU A 22 -3.87 4.95 5.40
C LEU A 22 -3.51 4.87 6.89
N ASN A 23 -4.38 4.30 7.73
CA ASN A 23 -4.11 4.09 9.15
C ASN A 23 -2.91 3.17 9.38
N ILE A 24 -2.77 2.09 8.59
CA ILE A 24 -1.60 1.20 8.64
C ILE A 24 -0.31 1.96 8.25
N LEU A 25 -0.39 2.86 7.27
CA LEU A 25 0.78 3.59 6.75
C LEU A 25 1.12 4.87 7.52
N ASN A 26 0.20 5.40 8.34
CA ASN A 26 0.36 6.68 9.04
C ASN A 26 1.06 6.55 10.40
N TYR A 27 2.00 5.62 10.56
CA TYR A 27 2.74 5.45 11.80
C TYR A 27 3.69 6.61 12.12
N ASN A 28 3.99 7.48 11.14
CA ASN A 28 4.76 8.71 11.32
C ASN A 28 3.89 9.97 11.48
N ASN A 29 2.56 9.83 11.52
CA ASN A 29 1.58 10.93 11.65
C ASN A 29 1.67 12.04 10.56
N ASP A 30 2.31 11.76 9.43
CA ASP A 30 2.48 12.68 8.30
C ASP A 30 2.21 12.01 6.93
N TYR A 31 1.60 10.82 6.95
CA TYR A 31 1.42 9.94 5.79
C TYR A 31 2.72 9.63 5.02
N THR A 32 3.86 9.72 5.71
CA THR A 32 5.13 9.22 5.22
C THR A 32 5.34 7.79 5.70
N PHE A 33 5.84 6.93 4.81
CA PHE A 33 6.29 5.59 5.17
C PHE A 33 7.60 5.23 4.46
N TYR A 34 8.38 4.33 5.05
CA TYR A 34 9.66 3.89 4.51
C TYR A 34 9.56 2.48 3.93
N LEU A 35 10.24 2.26 2.81
CA LEU A 35 10.33 0.93 2.21
C LEU A 35 11.02 -0.06 3.16
N TYR A 36 12.00 0.42 3.91
CA TYR A 36 12.73 -0.41 4.87
C TYR A 36 11.79 -0.97 5.94
N ASP A 37 10.91 -0.14 6.49
CA ASP A 37 9.91 -0.59 7.46
C ASP A 37 8.99 -1.63 6.86
N LEU A 38 8.51 -1.41 5.62
CA LEU A 38 7.67 -2.39 4.93
C LEU A 38 8.39 -3.71 4.65
N ASP A 39 9.68 -3.67 4.28
CA ASP A 39 10.46 -4.87 3.97
C ASP A 39 10.81 -5.66 5.25
N ASN A 40 10.93 -5.02 6.41
CA ASN A 40 11.40 -5.66 7.66
C ASN A 40 10.29 -5.94 8.70
N LYS A 41 9.18 -5.19 8.70
CA LYS A 41 8.10 -5.37 9.69
C LYS A 41 7.03 -6.31 9.14
N MET A 42 7.07 -7.57 9.56
CA MET A 42 6.10 -8.61 9.15
C MET A 42 4.64 -8.21 9.47
N GLU A 43 4.41 -7.50 10.57
CA GLU A 43 3.09 -7.01 10.95
C GLU A 43 2.51 -6.06 9.90
N LEU A 44 3.30 -5.08 9.43
CA LEU A 44 2.86 -4.16 8.37
C LEU A 44 2.55 -4.91 7.07
N GLN A 45 3.40 -5.86 6.69
CA GLN A 45 3.17 -6.69 5.50
C GLN A 45 1.87 -7.47 5.62
N GLY A 46 1.65 -8.13 6.76
CA GLY A 46 0.45 -8.92 7.05
C GLY A 46 -0.81 -8.07 7.01
N SER A 47 -0.81 -6.89 7.65
CA SER A 47 -1.96 -5.99 7.66
C SER A 47 -2.33 -5.51 6.25
N ILE A 48 -1.36 -5.17 5.40
CA ILE A 48 -1.62 -4.73 4.02
C ILE A 48 -2.10 -5.89 3.15
N ILE A 49 -1.45 -7.05 3.24
CA ILE A 49 -1.84 -8.24 2.46
C ILE A 49 -3.22 -8.73 2.90
N GLY A 50 -3.58 -8.60 4.18
CA GLY A 50 -4.90 -8.94 4.72
C GLY A 50 -6.06 -8.21 4.03
N LEU A 51 -5.82 -7.02 3.47
CA LEU A 51 -6.82 -6.27 2.69
C LEU A 51 -7.16 -6.93 1.35
N SER A 52 -6.40 -7.94 0.90
CA SER A 52 -6.57 -8.57 -0.42
C SER A 52 -7.98 -9.09 -0.69
N ASN A 53 -8.65 -9.66 0.31
CA ASN A 53 -10.01 -10.18 0.15
C ASN A 53 -11.02 -9.05 -0.10
N ASP A 54 -10.91 -7.96 0.67
CA ASP A 54 -11.73 -6.77 0.49
C ASP A 54 -11.46 -6.13 -0.87
N ILE A 55 -10.19 -6.07 -1.29
CA ILE A 55 -9.80 -5.54 -2.60
C ILE A 55 -10.42 -6.37 -3.74
N LYS A 56 -10.35 -7.71 -3.68
CA LYS A 56 -10.99 -8.59 -4.68
C LYS A 56 -12.50 -8.38 -4.76
N LYS A 57 -13.14 -8.17 -3.60
CA LYS A 57 -14.59 -7.99 -3.50
C LYS A 57 -15.03 -6.64 -4.06
N TYR A 58 -14.41 -5.56 -3.59
CA TYR A 58 -14.90 -4.20 -3.81
C TYR A 58 -14.25 -3.48 -5.00
N TYR A 59 -13.09 -3.93 -5.49
CA TYR A 59 -12.35 -3.28 -6.57
C TYR A 59 -12.26 -4.16 -7.83
N PRO A 60 -12.04 -3.56 -9.01
CA PRO A 60 -11.68 -4.28 -10.23
C PRO A 60 -10.19 -4.71 -10.21
N ALA A 61 -9.84 -5.55 -9.24
CA ALA A 61 -8.46 -5.86 -8.84
C ALA A 61 -7.66 -6.78 -9.78
N SER A 62 -8.10 -6.99 -11.03
CA SER A 62 -7.41 -7.88 -11.98
C SER A 62 -6.00 -7.38 -12.34
N SER A 63 -5.74 -6.08 -12.21
CA SER A 63 -4.42 -5.47 -12.43
C SER A 63 -3.55 -5.41 -11.17
N CYS A 64 -4.07 -5.76 -9.99
CA CYS A 64 -3.32 -5.71 -8.74
C CYS A 64 -2.55 -7.02 -8.51
N ILE A 65 -1.27 -7.03 -8.91
CA ILE A 65 -0.38 -8.21 -8.83
C ILE A 65 -0.33 -8.80 -7.42
N GLY A 66 -0.17 -7.94 -6.40
CA GLY A 66 -0.08 -8.36 -4.99
C GLY A 66 -1.34 -9.05 -4.45
N VAL A 67 -2.49 -8.87 -5.11
CA VAL A 67 -3.77 -9.49 -4.74
C VAL A 67 -4.01 -10.79 -5.51
N ASN A 68 -3.48 -10.89 -6.73
CA ASN A 68 -3.72 -12.02 -7.63
C ASN A 68 -2.75 -13.19 -7.45
N ASN A 69 -2.04 -13.26 -6.30
CA ASN A 69 -1.05 -14.28 -5.97
C ASN A 69 0.01 -14.49 -7.08
N GLN A 70 0.24 -13.48 -7.93
CA GLN A 70 1.28 -13.53 -8.92
C GLN A 70 2.64 -13.35 -8.23
N LYS A 71 3.66 -14.07 -8.72
CA LYS A 71 5.01 -14.03 -8.14
C LYS A 71 5.56 -12.60 -8.19
N CYS A 72 5.62 -11.93 -7.04
CA CYS A 72 6.17 -10.59 -6.91
C CYS A 72 6.96 -10.45 -5.60
N LYS A 73 8.06 -9.70 -5.63
CA LYS A 73 8.94 -9.53 -4.47
C LYS A 73 8.25 -8.76 -3.32
N ARG A 74 7.36 -7.82 -3.66
CA ARG A 74 6.73 -6.89 -2.70
C ARG A 74 5.23 -6.77 -2.96
N PRO A 75 4.42 -7.79 -2.61
CA PRO A 75 2.97 -7.78 -2.84
C PRO A 75 2.27 -6.62 -2.11
N TYR A 76 2.68 -6.31 -0.88
CA TYR A 76 2.18 -5.17 -0.11
C TYR A 76 2.37 -3.83 -0.83
N LEU A 77 3.53 -3.61 -1.48
CA LEU A 77 3.78 -2.36 -2.22
C LEU A 77 2.93 -2.26 -3.49
N SER A 78 2.66 -3.40 -4.14
CA SER A 78 1.69 -3.47 -5.25
C SER A 78 0.29 -3.07 -4.79
N ILE A 79 -0.14 -3.55 -3.62
CA ILE A 79 -1.45 -3.23 -3.03
C ILE A 79 -1.56 -1.73 -2.72
N ILE A 80 -0.56 -1.17 -2.04
CA ILE A 80 -0.53 0.26 -1.69
C ILE A 80 -0.70 1.12 -2.95
N ARG A 81 0.15 0.89 -3.96
CA ARG A 81 0.12 1.66 -5.20
C ARG A 81 -1.20 1.53 -5.95
N TYR A 82 -1.79 0.33 -5.94
CA TYR A 82 -3.07 0.09 -6.59
C TYR A 82 -4.20 0.87 -5.93
N ILE A 83 -4.33 0.78 -4.59
CA ILE A 83 -5.39 1.48 -3.84
C ILE A 83 -5.23 2.99 -3.99
N LEU A 84 -4.03 3.54 -3.77
CA LEU A 84 -3.80 4.98 -3.86
C LEU A 84 -4.14 5.51 -5.26
N LYS A 85 -3.66 4.82 -6.32
CA LYS A 85 -3.98 5.20 -7.70
C LYS A 85 -5.47 5.15 -7.99
N PHE A 86 -6.19 4.14 -7.47
CA PHE A 86 -7.63 4.01 -7.67
C PHE A 86 -8.40 5.19 -7.05
N HIS A 87 -7.92 5.71 -5.92
CA HIS A 87 -8.50 6.85 -5.21
C HIS A 87 -7.90 8.20 -5.63
N ASN A 88 -7.15 8.25 -6.74
CA ASN A 88 -6.48 9.45 -7.24
C ASN A 88 -5.57 10.13 -6.21
N LYS A 89 -4.94 9.36 -5.33
CA LYS A 89 -3.92 9.83 -4.39
C LYS A 89 -2.56 9.84 -5.04
N GLU A 90 -1.77 10.88 -4.79
CA GLU A 90 -0.41 10.98 -5.28
C GLU A 90 0.55 10.28 -4.31
N LEU A 91 1.56 9.61 -4.86
CA LEU A 91 2.58 8.92 -4.07
C LEU A 91 3.96 9.42 -4.51
N TYR A 92 4.52 10.34 -3.73
CA TYR A 92 5.87 10.85 -3.95
C TYR A 92 6.88 9.86 -3.41
N VAL A 93 7.96 9.68 -4.16
CA VAL A 93 9.04 8.75 -3.83
C VAL A 93 10.34 9.53 -3.81
N MET A 94 11.10 9.41 -2.73
CA MET A 94 12.43 9.99 -2.61
C MET A 94 13.40 8.92 -2.09
N ASP A 95 14.64 8.98 -2.55
CA ASP A 95 15.69 8.17 -1.97
C ASP A 95 16.02 8.72 -0.57
N PHE A 96 16.24 7.81 0.37
CA PHE A 96 16.46 8.16 1.77
C PHE A 96 17.55 7.26 2.35
N THR A 97 18.45 7.85 3.14
CA THR A 97 19.45 7.06 3.87
C THR A 97 19.07 7.08 5.34
N MET A 98 18.90 5.89 5.92
CA MET A 98 18.59 5.74 7.34
C MET A 98 19.77 5.14 8.08
N ASN A 99 20.00 5.62 9.29
CA ASN A 99 20.95 5.02 10.22
C ASN A 99 20.24 3.87 10.93
N VAL A 100 20.81 2.67 10.82
CA VAL A 100 20.33 1.49 11.55
C VAL A 100 21.06 1.42 12.90
N GLU A 101 20.47 0.77 13.89
CA GLU A 101 20.95 0.74 15.29
C GLU A 101 22.44 0.33 15.44
N ASN A 102 22.97 -0.45 14.50
CA ASN A 102 24.38 -0.89 14.50
C ASN A 102 25.37 0.18 13.98
N GLY A 103 24.94 1.41 13.74
CA GLY A 103 25.78 2.48 13.17
C GLY A 103 26.00 2.37 11.66
N GLU A 104 25.42 1.34 11.01
CA GLU A 104 25.43 1.19 9.57
C GLU A 104 24.37 2.08 8.91
N THR A 105 24.67 2.61 7.72
CA THR A 105 23.71 3.36 6.92
C THR A 105 23.09 2.48 5.85
N THR A 106 21.76 2.39 5.82
CA THR A 106 21.05 1.67 4.75
C THR A 106 20.35 2.66 3.83
N ARG A 107 20.51 2.46 2.52
CA ARG A 107 19.75 3.19 1.50
C ARG A 107 18.37 2.56 1.33
N THR A 108 17.35 3.40 1.39
CA THR A 108 15.94 3.02 1.27
C THR A 108 15.18 4.04 0.46
N LYS A 109 13.87 3.83 0.31
CA LYS A 109 12.95 4.80 -0.29
C LYS A 109 11.98 5.30 0.76
N LYS A 110 11.84 6.61 0.83
CA LYS A 110 10.79 7.28 1.58
C LYS A 110 9.64 7.58 0.62
N TYR A 111 8.44 7.24 1.06
CA TYR A 111 7.21 7.48 0.34
C TYR A 111 6.36 8.48 1.11
N LYS A 112 5.73 9.43 0.40
CA LYS A 112 4.79 10.39 0.97
C LYS A 112 3.49 10.38 0.17
N ILE A 113 2.36 10.21 0.85
CA ILE A 113 1.03 10.22 0.25
C ILE A 113 0.49 11.66 0.29
N ILE A 114 -0.09 12.13 -0.82
CA ILE A 114 -0.74 13.44 -0.95
C ILE A 114 -2.19 13.23 -1.44
#